data_AF-A0A939PH00-F1
#
_entry.id   AF-A0A939PH00-F1
#
_cell.length_a   1.000
_cell.length_b   1.000
_cell.length_c   1.000
_cell.angle_alpha   90.00
_cell.angle_beta   90.00
_cell.angle_gamma   90.00
#
_symmetry.space_group_name_H-M   'P 1'
#
loop_
_entity.id
_entity.type
_entity.pdbx_description
1 polymer ?
#
loop_
_entity_poly.entity_id
_entity_poly.type
_entity_poly.pdbx_seq_one_letter_code
_entity_poly.pdbx_strand_id
1 'polypeptide(L)'
;MASEMRTGPAARDADFRGIDPDALNQLVKQVQDAQNAIKTWLNGHRPPPGVSSAGYRQADQIALWAADQLGMLTRRYNYAVTHPDKGGGVTPPPVPSPPKNHGSGGNGSAPPPKVRPPKTPRHHTTPKGAGGIGNFPDRQAAAKAAKADALATAKAIQDGEPVPDSVWKHLKANADDPDYTEKFVERLGPAGVADLIKAAHGDKAKLHAIQEALGTASHHTPMDAKWLRALLAEADRTGVHPALLQILNGAEWSQKTHDALGKLGVPGLHPKDTSPTPMAG
;
A
#
# COMPACT_ATOMS: atom_id res chain seq x y z
N MET A 1 17.66 17.83 13.41
CA MET A 1 16.33 17.91 14.04
C MET A 1 15.56 16.60 13.82
N ALA A 2 16.06 15.48 14.34
CA ALA A 2 15.43 14.15 14.21
C ALA A 2 15.13 13.51 15.58
N SER A 3 15.34 14.26 16.68
CA SER A 3 15.21 13.73 18.04
C SER A 3 13.84 13.98 18.66
N GLU A 4 13.01 14.86 18.12
CA GLU A 4 11.70 15.19 18.71
C GLU A 4 10.57 14.23 18.32
N MET A 5 10.71 13.48 17.22
CA MET A 5 9.77 12.38 16.92
C MET A 5 9.91 11.19 17.87
N ARG A 6 10.95 11.15 18.70
CA ARG A 6 11.22 10.09 19.68
C ARG A 6 10.68 10.37 21.08
N THR A 7 10.10 11.55 21.31
CA THR A 7 9.67 12.00 22.66
C THR A 7 8.29 12.67 22.67
N GLY A 8 7.50 12.55 21.59
CA GLY A 8 6.11 13.00 21.56
C GLY A 8 5.18 12.11 22.41
N PRO A 9 3.92 12.51 22.63
CA PRO A 9 2.93 11.74 23.42
C PRO A 9 2.80 10.28 22.99
N ALA A 10 2.92 10.02 21.68
CA ALA A 10 2.90 8.69 21.07
C ALA A 10 4.09 7.78 21.45
N ALA A 11 5.23 8.34 21.89
CA ALA A 11 6.42 7.56 22.24
C ALA A 11 6.33 6.87 23.61
N ARG A 12 5.30 7.20 24.42
CA ARG A 12 5.09 6.64 25.76
C ARG A 12 3.98 5.60 25.82
N ASP A 13 3.31 5.34 24.70
CA ASP A 13 2.25 4.35 24.61
C ASP A 13 2.84 3.01 24.16
N ALA A 14 2.78 2.00 25.05
CA ALA A 14 3.27 0.65 24.78
C ALA A 14 2.45 -0.07 23.68
N ASP A 15 1.29 0.51 23.35
CA ASP A 15 0.36 0.09 22.31
C ASP A 15 0.52 0.90 21.01
N PHE A 16 1.45 1.87 20.93
CA PHE A 16 1.80 2.54 19.67
C PHE A 16 2.56 1.59 18.75
N ARG A 17 1.80 0.72 18.08
CA ARG A 17 2.24 -0.36 17.20
C ARG A 17 1.44 -0.26 15.91
N GLY A 18 2.15 -0.02 14.80
CA GLY A 18 1.52 0.12 13.49
C GLY A 18 1.14 1.54 13.10
N ILE A 19 0.80 1.71 11.83
CA ILE A 19 0.27 2.97 11.29
C ILE A 19 -1.21 3.01 11.65
N ASP A 20 -1.64 3.95 12.50
CA ASP A 20 -3.06 4.22 12.74
C ASP A 20 -3.72 4.68 11.42
N PRO A 21 -4.61 3.87 10.82
CA PRO A 21 -5.19 4.19 9.52
C PRO A 21 -6.09 5.44 9.58
N ASP A 22 -6.80 5.67 10.68
CA ASP A 22 -7.71 6.80 10.83
C ASP A 22 -6.92 8.11 10.98
N ALA A 23 -5.87 8.11 11.81
CA ALA A 23 -4.98 9.25 11.93
C ALA A 23 -4.26 9.55 10.60
N LEU A 24 -3.81 8.50 9.89
CA LEU A 24 -3.15 8.68 8.59
C LEU A 24 -4.14 9.20 7.52
N ASN A 25 -5.38 8.74 7.52
CA ASN A 25 -6.43 9.26 6.65
C ASN A 25 -6.71 10.75 6.90
N GLN A 26 -6.76 11.17 8.17
CA GLN A 26 -6.91 12.57 8.54
C GLN A 26 -5.71 13.41 8.03
N LEU A 27 -4.49 12.91 8.19
CA LEU A 27 -3.29 13.56 7.66
C LEU A 27 -3.34 13.71 6.14
N VAL A 28 -3.70 12.64 5.41
CA VAL A 28 -3.85 12.66 3.94
C VAL A 28 -4.84 13.75 3.53
N LYS A 29 -6.01 13.82 4.19
CA LYS A 29 -7.03 14.85 3.94
C LYS A 29 -6.49 16.26 4.19
N GLN A 30 -5.83 16.50 5.32
CA GLN A 30 -5.28 17.80 5.65
C GLN A 30 -4.23 18.27 4.63
N VAL A 31 -3.35 17.38 4.19
CA VAL A 31 -2.34 17.70 3.17
C VAL A 31 -3.00 18.02 1.82
N GLN A 32 -4.04 17.25 1.45
CA GLN A 32 -4.80 17.49 0.22
C GLN A 32 -5.54 18.83 0.26
N ASP A 33 -6.21 19.15 1.37
CA ASP A 33 -6.93 20.41 1.55
C ASP A 33 -5.97 21.60 1.51
N ALA A 34 -4.81 21.50 2.18
CA ALA A 34 -3.77 22.52 2.14
C ALA A 34 -3.24 22.74 0.72
N GLN A 35 -2.98 21.66 -0.03
CA GLN A 35 -2.55 21.75 -1.43
C GLN A 35 -3.60 22.48 -2.30
N ASN A 36 -4.88 22.11 -2.15
CA ASN A 36 -5.98 22.72 -2.89
C ASN A 36 -6.17 24.20 -2.55
N ALA A 37 -6.02 24.56 -1.26
CA ALA A 37 -6.09 25.94 -0.81
C ALA A 37 -4.97 26.78 -1.43
N ILE A 38 -3.73 26.28 -1.45
CA ILE A 38 -2.59 26.98 -2.08
C ILE A 38 -2.84 27.18 -3.57
N LYS A 39 -3.24 26.13 -4.30
CA LYS A 39 -3.52 26.21 -5.74
C LYS A 39 -4.63 27.20 -6.06
N THR A 40 -5.73 27.15 -5.30
CA THR A 40 -6.84 28.10 -5.45
C THR A 40 -6.38 29.54 -5.21
N TRP A 41 -5.60 29.76 -4.15
CA TRP A 41 -5.05 31.08 -3.84
C TRP A 41 -4.13 31.61 -4.97
N LEU A 42 -3.21 30.78 -5.47
CA LEU A 42 -2.29 31.13 -6.57
C LEU A 42 -3.03 31.45 -7.88
N ASN A 43 -4.14 30.76 -8.15
CA ASN A 43 -4.95 31.02 -9.33
C ASN A 43 -5.74 32.33 -9.21
N GLY A 44 -6.24 32.65 -8.02
CA GLY A 44 -6.98 33.88 -7.75
C GLY A 44 -6.11 35.13 -7.55
N HIS A 45 -4.84 34.96 -7.20
CA HIS A 45 -3.92 36.06 -6.88
C HIS A 45 -2.67 35.96 -7.76
N ARG A 46 -2.60 36.78 -8.81
CA ARG A 46 -1.36 36.92 -9.59
C ARG A 46 -0.52 38.06 -9.00
N PRO A 47 0.83 37.96 -9.06
CA PRO A 47 1.69 39.06 -8.63
C PRO A 47 1.33 40.33 -9.44
N PRO A 48 1.11 41.48 -8.79
CA PRO A 48 0.92 42.74 -9.49
C PRO A 48 2.14 43.09 -10.36
N PRO A 49 1.96 43.88 -11.43
CA PRO A 49 3.09 44.36 -12.23
C PRO A 49 4.15 45.04 -11.37
N GLY A 50 5.42 44.68 -11.57
CA GLY A 50 6.55 45.23 -10.81
C GLY A 50 6.80 44.59 -9.44
N VAL A 51 5.94 43.67 -8.98
CA VAL A 51 6.16 42.90 -7.73
C VAL A 51 6.87 41.58 -8.04
N SER A 52 7.78 41.18 -7.14
CA SER A 52 8.51 39.91 -7.27
C SER A 52 7.56 38.70 -7.21
N SER A 53 7.72 37.78 -8.16
CA SER A 53 7.01 36.48 -8.19
C SER A 53 7.66 35.41 -7.31
N ALA A 54 8.67 35.75 -6.51
CA ALA A 54 9.43 34.77 -5.72
C ALA A 54 8.54 34.02 -4.72
N GLY A 55 7.69 34.73 -3.96
CA GLY A 55 6.77 34.10 -2.99
C GLY A 55 5.75 33.17 -3.67
N TYR A 56 5.22 33.58 -4.83
CA TYR A 56 4.30 32.75 -5.63
C TYR A 56 4.96 31.46 -6.10
N ARG A 57 6.22 31.53 -6.58
CA ARG A 57 6.99 30.35 -6.98
C ARG A 57 7.29 29.43 -5.80
N GLN A 58 7.59 29.97 -4.62
CA GLN A 58 7.81 29.17 -3.42
C GLN A 58 6.53 28.46 -2.97
N ALA A 59 5.39 29.14 -2.98
CA ALA A 59 4.10 28.53 -2.67
C ALA A 59 3.74 27.40 -3.66
N ASP A 60 4.02 27.60 -4.96
CA ASP A 60 3.84 26.56 -5.98
C ASP A 60 4.75 25.34 -5.72
N GLN A 61 6.02 25.56 -5.37
CA GLN A 61 6.94 24.49 -4.97
C GLN A 61 6.45 23.71 -3.74
N ILE A 62 5.85 24.38 -2.76
CA ILE A 62 5.25 23.71 -1.59
C ILE A 62 4.05 22.87 -2.01
N ALA A 63 3.19 23.39 -2.90
CA ALA A 63 2.04 22.64 -3.41
C ALA A 63 2.46 21.41 -4.24
N LEU A 64 3.57 21.49 -4.97
CA LEU A 64 4.18 20.35 -5.68
C LEU A 64 4.76 19.33 -4.70
N TRP A 65 5.54 19.79 -3.72
CA TRP A 65 6.09 18.90 -2.69
C TRP A 65 4.98 18.16 -1.91
N ALA A 66 3.91 18.86 -1.54
CA ALA A 66 2.75 18.25 -0.90
C ALA A 66 2.09 17.19 -1.79
N ALA A 67 1.97 17.46 -3.10
CA ALA A 67 1.48 16.48 -4.08
C ALA A 67 2.33 15.20 -4.09
N ASP A 68 3.65 15.37 -4.07
CA ASP A 68 4.60 14.24 -4.10
C ASP A 68 4.50 13.40 -2.83
N GLN A 69 4.23 14.02 -1.67
CA GLN A 69 4.03 13.28 -0.42
C GLN A 69 2.70 12.51 -0.38
N LEU A 70 1.63 13.04 -1.00
CA LEU A 70 0.30 12.42 -0.96
C LEU A 70 0.30 11.00 -1.56
N GLY A 71 1.08 10.76 -2.61
CA GLY A 71 1.19 9.43 -3.22
C GLY A 71 1.70 8.38 -2.23
N MET A 72 2.76 8.73 -1.49
CA MET A 72 3.35 7.87 -0.46
C MET A 72 2.42 7.67 0.74
N LEU A 73 1.81 8.75 1.25
CA LEU A 73 0.93 8.69 2.42
C LEU A 73 -0.34 7.87 2.12
N THR A 74 -0.92 8.04 0.93
CA THR A 74 -2.08 7.26 0.49
C THR A 74 -1.74 5.78 0.38
N ARG A 75 -0.57 5.44 -0.17
CA ARG A 75 -0.11 4.05 -0.28
C ARG A 75 0.09 3.41 1.10
N ARG A 76 0.67 4.14 2.05
CA ARG A 76 0.80 3.70 3.45
C ARG A 76 -0.54 3.45 4.11
N TYR A 77 -1.50 4.35 3.89
CA TYR A 77 -2.86 4.20 4.38
C TYR A 77 -3.50 2.94 3.80
N ASN A 78 -3.44 2.77 2.48
CA ASN A 78 -4.02 1.63 1.80
C ASN A 78 -3.45 0.30 2.32
N TYR A 79 -2.13 0.26 2.58
CA TYR A 79 -1.46 -0.91 3.12
C TYR A 79 -1.85 -1.18 4.58
N ALA A 80 -1.95 -0.14 5.42
CA ALA A 80 -2.36 -0.29 6.82
C ALA A 80 -3.80 -0.82 6.95
N VAL A 81 -4.70 -0.42 6.05
CA VAL A 81 -6.09 -0.91 6.02
C VAL A 81 -6.18 -2.39 5.61
N THR A 82 -5.27 -2.89 4.78
CA THR A 82 -5.24 -4.30 4.34
C THR A 82 -4.41 -5.20 5.24
N HIS A 83 -3.52 -4.62 6.06
CA HIS A 83 -2.67 -5.35 7.00
C HIS A 83 -2.87 -4.81 8.43
N PRO A 84 -4.06 -4.99 9.02
CA PRO A 84 -4.23 -4.65 10.42
C PRO A 84 -3.27 -5.51 11.23
N ASP A 85 -2.35 -4.87 11.97
CA ASP A 85 -1.37 -5.57 12.81
C ASP A 85 -2.11 -6.58 13.71
N LYS A 86 -1.88 -7.89 13.48
CA LYS A 86 -2.35 -8.96 14.36
C LYS A 86 -1.47 -8.90 15.62
N GLY A 87 -1.85 -8.09 16.60
CA GLY A 87 -1.09 -7.79 17.82
C GLY A 87 -0.17 -8.93 18.27
N GLY A 88 1.13 -8.76 18.04
CA GLY A 88 2.16 -9.77 18.31
C GLY A 88 3.47 -9.08 18.69
N GLY A 89 3.96 -9.35 19.90
CA GLY A 89 5.06 -8.66 20.55
C GLY A 89 6.36 -8.61 19.72
N VAL A 90 6.95 -7.42 19.61
CA VAL A 90 8.34 -7.30 19.15
C VAL A 90 9.24 -7.36 20.39
N THR A 91 10.06 -8.41 20.47
CA THR A 91 11.27 -8.43 21.30
C THR A 91 12.15 -7.25 20.86
N PRO A 92 12.55 -6.35 21.78
CA PRO A 92 13.37 -5.20 21.40
C PRO A 92 14.67 -5.68 20.76
N PRO A 93 15.18 -4.97 19.72
CA PRO A 93 16.44 -5.32 19.09
C PRO A 93 17.59 -5.30 20.12
N PRO A 94 18.60 -6.18 19.99
CA PRO A 94 19.69 -6.25 20.95
C PRO A 94 20.40 -4.89 21.04
N VAL A 95 20.53 -4.41 22.27
CA VAL A 95 21.20 -3.15 22.59
C VAL A 95 22.63 -3.21 22.05
N PRO A 96 23.09 -2.21 21.28
CA PRO A 96 24.48 -2.18 20.81
C PRO A 96 25.42 -2.14 22.00
N SER A 97 26.38 -3.07 22.03
CA SER A 97 27.37 -3.16 23.11
C SER A 97 28.14 -1.83 23.26
N PRO A 98 28.43 -1.40 24.50
CA PRO A 98 29.20 -0.18 24.73
C PRO A 98 30.59 -0.28 24.10
N PRO A 99 31.14 0.84 23.60
CA PRO A 99 32.44 0.85 22.94
C PRO A 99 33.54 0.39 23.89
N LYS A 100 34.37 -0.55 23.41
CA LYS A 100 35.58 -0.99 24.11
C LYS A 100 36.58 0.17 24.16
N ASN A 101 36.85 0.67 25.36
CA ASN A 101 37.94 1.58 25.64
C ASN A 101 39.28 0.88 25.35
N HIS A 102 39.97 1.29 24.28
CA HIS A 102 41.39 1.01 24.10
C HIS A 102 42.18 2.26 24.50
N GLY A 103 42.85 2.18 25.64
CA GLY A 103 43.89 3.14 26.03
C GLY A 103 45.21 2.85 25.31
N SER A 104 45.84 3.90 24.78
CA SER A 104 47.27 4.05 24.49
C SER A 104 47.42 5.50 23.98
N GLY A 105 48.08 6.46 24.64
CA GLY A 105 49.49 6.49 24.98
C GLY A 105 50.28 7.13 23.84
N GLY A 106 50.69 8.41 23.95
CA GLY A 106 51.64 9.00 22.99
C GLY A 106 51.69 10.54 22.91
N ASN A 107 52.76 11.12 23.48
CA ASN A 107 53.20 12.50 23.36
C ASN A 107 53.66 12.82 21.92
N GLY A 108 53.35 14.01 21.40
CA GLY A 108 53.95 14.50 20.15
C GLY A 108 53.37 15.82 19.64
N SER A 109 54.09 16.92 19.85
CA SER A 109 53.78 18.26 19.32
C SER A 109 53.84 18.31 17.80
N ALA A 110 52.75 18.74 17.14
CA ALA A 110 52.70 19.08 15.72
C ALA A 110 51.72 20.25 15.48
N PRO A 111 51.97 21.13 14.49
CA PRO A 111 51.25 22.40 14.29
C PRO A 111 49.80 22.19 13.81
N PRO A 112 48.90 23.18 13.98
CA PRO A 112 47.48 23.01 13.73
C PRO A 112 47.19 22.76 12.25
N PRO A 113 46.36 21.76 11.90
CA PRO A 113 45.95 21.53 10.52
C PRO A 113 45.02 22.65 10.04
N LYS A 114 45.27 23.14 8.81
CA LYS A 114 44.35 24.03 8.08
C LYS A 114 42.97 23.37 8.00
N VAL A 115 41.99 23.99 8.65
CA VAL A 115 40.58 23.60 8.61
C VAL A 115 40.11 23.73 7.16
N ARG A 116 39.97 22.60 6.46
CA ARG A 116 39.21 22.56 5.21
C ARG A 116 37.73 22.75 5.55
N PRO A 117 36.97 23.56 4.79
CA PRO A 117 35.54 23.66 4.99
C PRO A 117 34.91 22.26 4.88
N PRO A 118 33.96 21.92 5.75
CA PRO A 118 33.32 20.62 5.72
C PRO A 118 32.70 20.43 4.33
N LYS A 119 33.09 19.33 3.66
CA LYS A 119 32.36 18.82 2.50
C LYS A 119 30.91 18.70 2.95
N THR A 120 30.02 19.51 2.36
CA THR A 120 28.59 19.36 2.53
C THR A 120 28.26 17.89 2.31
N PRO A 121 27.65 17.20 3.29
CA PRO A 121 27.21 15.84 3.06
C PRO A 121 26.26 15.90 1.87
N ARG A 122 26.59 15.16 0.81
CA ARG A 122 25.63 14.90 -0.26
C ARG A 122 24.40 14.37 0.44
N HIS A 123 23.31 15.10 0.36
CA HIS A 123 22.02 14.60 0.80
C HIS A 123 21.80 13.32 0.01
N HIS A 124 22.01 12.18 0.68
CA HIS A 124 21.43 10.94 0.22
C HIS A 124 19.94 11.22 0.20
N THR A 125 19.41 11.37 -1.02
CA THR A 125 17.98 11.33 -1.26
C THR A 125 17.47 10.11 -0.52
N THR A 126 16.50 10.36 0.35
CA THR A 126 15.89 9.38 1.24
C THR A 126 15.67 8.06 0.47
N PRO A 127 16.16 6.92 0.96
CA PRO A 127 16.04 5.65 0.24
C PRO A 127 14.57 5.37 -0.03
N LYS A 128 14.20 5.34 -1.32
CA LYS A 128 12.89 4.95 -1.89
C LYS A 128 11.68 5.44 -1.07
N GLY A 129 11.06 6.53 -1.53
CA GLY A 129 9.96 7.28 -0.90
C GLY A 129 8.64 6.54 -0.64
N ALA A 130 8.67 5.29 -0.21
CA ALA A 130 7.56 4.55 0.41
C ALA A 130 7.98 3.81 1.70
N GLY A 131 9.28 3.72 2.03
CA GLY A 131 9.73 2.89 3.16
C GLY A 131 9.66 1.39 2.89
N GLY A 132 9.84 0.96 1.64
CA GLY A 132 9.92 -0.46 1.28
C GLY A 132 8.60 -1.23 1.21
N ILE A 133 7.45 -0.54 1.19
CA ILE A 133 6.12 -1.17 1.13
C ILE A 133 5.76 -1.51 -0.34
N GLY A 134 5.73 -2.81 -0.65
CA GLY A 134 5.43 -3.36 -1.98
C GLY A 134 6.53 -3.12 -3.03
N ASN A 135 6.30 -3.58 -4.28
CA ASN A 135 7.31 -3.52 -5.36
C ASN A 135 7.32 -2.22 -6.18
N PHE A 136 6.37 -1.32 -5.94
CA PHE A 136 6.21 -0.09 -6.71
C PHE A 136 6.63 1.15 -5.92
N PRO A 137 7.23 2.16 -6.59
CA PRO A 137 7.66 3.39 -5.91
C PRO A 137 6.49 4.24 -5.42
N ASP A 138 5.35 4.18 -6.10
CA ASP A 138 4.14 4.94 -5.81
C ASP A 138 2.88 4.23 -6.34
N ARG A 139 1.70 4.76 -5.96
CA ARG A 139 0.39 4.25 -6.37
C ARG A 139 0.18 4.32 -7.89
N GLN A 140 0.71 5.32 -8.57
CA GLN A 140 0.52 5.48 -10.02
C GLN A 140 1.28 4.41 -10.81
N ALA A 141 2.48 4.06 -10.37
CA ALA A 141 3.29 2.98 -10.92
C ALA A 141 2.60 1.62 -10.71
N ALA A 142 2.10 1.35 -9.51
CA ALA A 142 1.33 0.14 -9.21
C ALA A 142 0.08 0.03 -10.09
N ALA A 143 -0.71 1.10 -10.16
CA ALA A 143 -1.91 1.19 -10.99
C ALA A 143 -1.61 1.00 -12.48
N LYS A 144 -0.49 1.54 -12.99
CA LYS A 144 -0.08 1.38 -14.38
C LYS A 144 0.29 -0.06 -14.69
N ALA A 145 1.05 -0.72 -13.82
CA ALA A 145 1.41 -2.12 -13.96
C ALA A 145 0.17 -3.02 -13.93
N ALA A 146 -0.72 -2.81 -12.95
CA ALA A 146 -1.98 -3.53 -12.83
C ALA A 146 -2.86 -3.42 -14.07
N LYS A 147 -3.00 -2.22 -14.64
CA LYS A 147 -3.76 -2.01 -15.88
C LYS A 147 -3.15 -2.75 -17.07
N ALA A 148 -1.82 -2.74 -17.19
CA ALA A 148 -1.13 -3.46 -18.26
C ALA A 148 -1.35 -4.98 -18.14
N ASP A 149 -1.21 -5.53 -16.94
CA ASP A 149 -1.42 -6.96 -16.69
C ASP A 149 -2.89 -7.37 -16.89
N ALA A 150 -3.85 -6.54 -16.47
CA ALA A 150 -5.27 -6.80 -16.70
C ALA A 150 -5.65 -6.76 -18.19
N LEU A 151 -5.06 -5.84 -18.96
CA LEU A 151 -5.23 -5.79 -20.42
C LEU A 151 -4.61 -7.01 -21.11
N ALA A 152 -3.40 -7.42 -20.70
CA ALA A 152 -2.75 -8.61 -21.22
C ALA A 152 -3.57 -9.88 -20.91
N THR A 153 -4.13 -9.97 -19.71
CA THR A 153 -5.05 -11.04 -19.29
C THR A 153 -6.29 -11.09 -20.18
N ALA A 154 -7.00 -9.96 -20.30
CA ALA A 154 -8.22 -9.86 -21.10
C ALA A 154 -7.95 -10.21 -22.58
N LYS A 155 -6.83 -9.73 -23.13
CA LYS A 155 -6.42 -10.05 -24.50
C LYS A 155 -6.16 -11.55 -24.67
N ALA A 156 -5.40 -12.17 -23.79
CA ALA A 156 -5.10 -13.60 -23.87
C ALA A 156 -6.39 -14.44 -23.82
N ILE A 157 -7.30 -14.13 -22.89
CA ILE A 157 -8.60 -14.81 -22.78
C ILE A 157 -9.44 -14.62 -24.05
N GLN A 158 -9.51 -13.40 -24.58
CA GLN A 158 -10.26 -13.10 -25.81
C GLN A 158 -9.71 -13.86 -27.01
N ASP A 159 -8.39 -13.98 -27.11
CA ASP A 159 -7.70 -14.66 -28.21
C ASP A 159 -7.67 -16.20 -28.01
N GLY A 160 -8.14 -16.71 -26.87
CA GLY A 160 -8.08 -18.14 -26.53
C GLY A 160 -6.67 -18.64 -26.17
N GLU A 161 -5.75 -17.71 -25.90
CA GLU A 161 -4.35 -17.97 -25.58
C GLU A 161 -4.14 -18.10 -24.07
N PRO A 162 -3.08 -18.80 -23.62
CA PRO A 162 -2.71 -18.82 -22.21
C PRO A 162 -2.38 -17.42 -21.68
N VAL A 163 -2.85 -17.10 -20.47
CA VAL A 163 -2.47 -15.86 -19.78
C VAL A 163 -0.94 -15.84 -19.61
N PRO A 164 -0.24 -14.76 -20.02
CA PRO A 164 1.22 -14.72 -20.01
C PRO A 164 1.83 -14.99 -18.63
N ASP A 165 2.94 -15.72 -18.57
CA ASP A 165 3.66 -16.02 -17.33
C ASP A 165 4.10 -14.76 -16.56
N SER A 166 4.36 -13.66 -17.27
CA SER A 166 4.67 -12.38 -16.65
C SER A 166 3.52 -11.86 -15.79
N VAL A 167 2.27 -12.04 -16.22
CA VAL A 167 1.08 -11.65 -15.44
C VAL A 167 0.99 -12.49 -14.17
N TRP A 168 1.17 -13.81 -14.27
CA TRP A 168 1.17 -14.67 -13.09
C TRP A 168 2.27 -14.33 -12.10
N LYS A 169 3.48 -14.03 -12.61
CA LYS A 169 4.61 -13.60 -11.79
C LYS A 169 4.33 -12.27 -11.09
N HIS A 170 3.76 -11.29 -11.80
CA HIS A 170 3.41 -9.99 -11.21
C HIS A 170 2.28 -10.13 -10.20
N LEU A 171 1.21 -10.87 -10.52
CA LEU A 171 0.10 -11.10 -9.60
C LEU A 171 0.60 -11.74 -8.31
N LYS A 172 1.42 -12.79 -8.41
CA LYS A 172 2.02 -13.44 -7.23
C LYS A 172 2.91 -12.49 -6.42
N ALA A 173 3.71 -11.65 -7.08
CA ALA A 173 4.63 -10.74 -6.40
C ALA A 173 3.93 -9.55 -5.74
N ASN A 174 2.69 -9.24 -6.14
CA ASN A 174 1.97 -8.03 -5.74
C ASN A 174 0.54 -8.33 -5.26
N ALA A 175 0.24 -9.56 -4.84
CA ALA A 175 -1.09 -9.96 -4.36
C ALA A 175 -1.45 -9.27 -3.03
N ASP A 176 -0.45 -8.85 -2.28
CA ASP A 176 -0.56 -8.07 -1.04
C ASP A 176 -0.50 -6.55 -1.27
N ASP A 177 -0.29 -6.08 -2.50
CA ASP A 177 -0.21 -4.66 -2.82
C ASP A 177 -1.62 -4.10 -3.13
N PRO A 178 -2.19 -3.23 -2.26
CA PRO A 178 -3.55 -2.74 -2.44
C PRO A 178 -3.72 -1.88 -3.69
N ASP A 179 -2.70 -1.10 -4.07
CA ASP A 179 -2.80 -0.21 -5.23
C ASP A 179 -2.77 -1.01 -6.55
N TYR A 180 -1.98 -2.09 -6.59
CA TYR A 180 -1.93 -3.00 -7.73
C TYR A 180 -3.23 -3.81 -7.83
N THR A 181 -3.64 -4.47 -6.74
CA THR A 181 -4.78 -5.39 -6.75
C THR A 181 -6.12 -4.67 -6.95
N GLU A 182 -6.32 -3.48 -6.37
CA GLU A 182 -7.49 -2.62 -6.63
C GLU A 182 -7.65 -2.41 -8.14
N LYS A 183 -6.61 -1.91 -8.82
CA LYS A 183 -6.69 -1.57 -10.25
C LYS A 183 -6.71 -2.79 -11.16
N PHE A 184 -6.09 -3.89 -10.76
CA PHE A 184 -6.13 -5.14 -11.52
C PHE A 184 -7.55 -5.71 -11.51
N VAL A 185 -8.17 -5.83 -10.33
CA VAL A 185 -9.52 -6.38 -10.18
C VAL A 185 -10.60 -5.44 -10.73
N GLU A 186 -10.48 -4.12 -10.49
CA GLU A 186 -11.38 -3.12 -11.08
C GLU A 186 -11.40 -3.24 -12.62
N ARG A 187 -10.23 -3.43 -13.24
CA ARG A 187 -10.13 -3.48 -14.69
C ARG A 187 -10.67 -4.78 -15.29
N LEU A 188 -10.47 -5.91 -14.61
CA LEU A 188 -11.00 -7.21 -15.04
C LEU A 188 -12.52 -7.30 -14.83
N GLY A 189 -13.00 -6.77 -13.71
CA GLY A 189 -14.39 -6.97 -13.27
C GLY A 189 -14.71 -8.45 -12.99
N PRO A 190 -16.00 -8.78 -12.71
CA PRO A 190 -16.41 -10.12 -12.34
C PRO A 190 -16.11 -11.17 -13.42
N ALA A 191 -16.40 -10.87 -14.69
CA ALA A 191 -16.18 -11.79 -15.80
C ALA A 191 -14.69 -12.08 -16.02
N GLY A 192 -13.85 -11.03 -16.05
CA GLY A 192 -12.41 -11.20 -16.22
C GLY A 192 -11.76 -11.95 -15.06
N VAL A 193 -12.27 -11.81 -13.83
CA VAL A 193 -11.81 -12.62 -12.68
C VAL A 193 -12.21 -14.09 -12.83
N ALA A 194 -13.45 -14.39 -13.24
CA ALA A 194 -13.88 -15.77 -13.49
C ALA A 194 -13.03 -16.45 -14.59
N ASP A 195 -12.77 -15.72 -15.68
CA ASP A 195 -11.92 -16.22 -16.76
C ASP A 195 -10.44 -16.37 -16.32
N LEU A 196 -9.94 -15.50 -15.44
CA LEU A 196 -8.61 -15.66 -14.85
C LEU A 196 -8.53 -16.91 -13.96
N ILE A 197 -9.56 -17.19 -13.16
CA ILE A 197 -9.66 -18.44 -12.37
C ILE A 197 -9.66 -19.65 -13.30
N LYS A 198 -10.37 -19.59 -14.43
CA LYS A 198 -10.36 -20.64 -15.46
C LYS A 198 -8.97 -20.85 -16.03
N ALA A 199 -8.28 -19.76 -16.39
CA ALA A 199 -6.92 -19.78 -16.93
C ALA A 199 -5.87 -20.30 -15.93
N ALA A 200 -6.18 -20.37 -14.63
CA ALA A 200 -5.32 -21.03 -13.66
C ALA A 200 -5.32 -22.56 -13.82
N HIS A 201 -6.30 -23.16 -14.51
CA HIS A 201 -6.39 -24.62 -14.74
C HIS A 201 -6.22 -25.47 -13.47
N GLY A 202 -6.69 -24.98 -12.32
CA GLY A 202 -6.56 -25.69 -11.04
C GLY A 202 -5.15 -25.60 -10.39
N ASP A 203 -4.23 -24.83 -10.96
CA ASP A 203 -2.92 -24.56 -10.36
C ASP A 203 -3.11 -23.85 -9.01
N LYS A 204 -2.74 -24.55 -7.93
CA LYS A 204 -2.92 -24.06 -6.55
C LYS A 204 -2.17 -22.75 -6.29
N ALA A 205 -1.00 -22.56 -6.88
CA ALA A 205 -0.21 -21.34 -6.67
C ALA A 205 -0.86 -20.14 -7.36
N LYS A 206 -1.41 -20.33 -8.56
CA LYS A 206 -2.16 -19.29 -9.29
C LYS A 206 -3.46 -18.96 -8.57
N LEU A 207 -4.22 -19.97 -8.14
CA LEU A 207 -5.46 -19.76 -7.39
C LEU A 207 -5.22 -19.05 -6.04
N HIS A 208 -4.14 -19.39 -5.33
CA HIS A 208 -3.75 -18.68 -4.11
C HIS A 208 -3.42 -17.21 -4.39
N ALA A 209 -2.67 -16.91 -5.45
CA ALA A 209 -2.37 -15.53 -5.82
C ALA A 209 -3.64 -14.73 -6.17
N ILE A 210 -4.62 -15.35 -6.85
CA ILE A 210 -5.94 -14.73 -7.11
C ILE A 210 -6.69 -14.50 -5.79
N GLN A 211 -6.70 -15.48 -4.89
CA GLN A 211 -7.35 -15.40 -3.59
C GLN A 211 -6.81 -14.24 -2.75
N GLU A 212 -5.49 -14.15 -2.62
CA GLU A 212 -4.82 -13.09 -1.87
C GLU A 212 -5.07 -11.73 -2.52
N ALA A 213 -4.97 -11.63 -3.85
CA ALA A 213 -5.25 -10.39 -4.57
C ALA A 213 -6.69 -9.90 -4.40
N LEU A 214 -7.68 -10.81 -4.42
CA LEU A 214 -9.08 -10.45 -4.19
C LEU A 214 -9.33 -10.03 -2.74
N GLY A 215 -8.72 -10.72 -1.78
CA GLY A 215 -8.76 -10.32 -0.36
C GLY A 215 -8.27 -8.90 -0.19
N THR A 216 -7.05 -8.61 -0.63
CA THR A 216 -6.45 -7.26 -0.60
C THR A 216 -7.31 -6.23 -1.32
N ALA A 217 -7.76 -6.52 -2.55
CA ALA A 217 -8.58 -5.60 -3.34
C ALA A 217 -9.92 -5.28 -2.68
N SER A 218 -10.50 -6.18 -1.89
CA SER A 218 -11.83 -6.02 -1.29
C SER A 218 -11.92 -4.89 -0.26
N HIS A 219 -10.78 -4.41 0.25
CA HIS A 219 -10.72 -3.25 1.14
C HIS A 219 -10.87 -1.92 0.39
N HIS A 220 -10.60 -1.91 -0.91
CA HIS A 220 -10.54 -0.69 -1.74
C HIS A 220 -11.52 -0.71 -2.92
N THR A 221 -11.91 -1.90 -3.37
CA THR A 221 -12.84 -2.13 -4.48
C THR A 221 -14.20 -2.55 -3.93
N PRO A 222 -15.32 -1.96 -4.40
CA PRO A 222 -16.64 -2.38 -3.98
C PRO A 222 -16.99 -3.76 -4.56
N MET A 223 -16.62 -4.82 -3.85
CA MET A 223 -17.09 -6.18 -4.08
C MET A 223 -18.38 -6.41 -3.31
N ASP A 224 -19.43 -5.67 -3.69
CA ASP A 224 -20.75 -5.77 -3.07
C ASP A 224 -21.55 -6.99 -3.57
N ALA A 225 -22.77 -7.16 -3.06
CA ALA A 225 -23.62 -8.30 -3.42
C ALA A 225 -23.95 -8.35 -4.92
N LYS A 226 -23.96 -7.21 -5.62
CA LYS A 226 -24.18 -7.19 -7.07
C LYS A 226 -22.94 -7.69 -7.80
N TRP A 227 -21.77 -7.20 -7.42
CA TRP A 227 -20.50 -7.62 -8.02
C TRP A 227 -20.23 -9.11 -7.79
N LEU A 228 -20.41 -9.58 -6.56
CA LEU A 228 -20.21 -10.99 -6.17
C LEU A 228 -21.22 -11.93 -6.85
N ARG A 229 -22.49 -11.52 -6.99
CA ARG A 229 -23.48 -12.29 -7.74
C ARG A 229 -23.09 -12.41 -9.22
N ALA A 230 -22.57 -11.34 -9.81
CA ALA A 230 -22.07 -11.39 -11.18
C ALA A 230 -20.87 -12.34 -11.30
N LEU A 231 -19.94 -12.32 -10.33
CA LEU A 231 -18.80 -13.23 -10.33
C LEU A 231 -19.23 -14.70 -10.23
N LEU A 232 -20.20 -15.02 -9.37
CA LEU A 232 -20.76 -16.37 -9.24
C LEU A 232 -21.42 -16.83 -10.55
N ALA A 233 -22.24 -15.99 -11.17
CA ALA A 233 -22.88 -16.31 -12.45
C ALA A 233 -21.87 -16.54 -13.58
N GLU A 234 -20.79 -15.75 -13.61
CA GLU A 234 -19.71 -15.95 -14.58
C GLU A 234 -18.89 -17.22 -14.30
N ALA A 235 -18.68 -17.56 -13.04
CA ALA A 235 -18.03 -18.82 -12.66
C ALA A 235 -18.87 -20.05 -13.03
N ASP A 236 -20.19 -19.97 -12.92
CA ASP A 236 -21.11 -21.00 -13.41
C ASP A 236 -21.00 -21.16 -14.93
N ARG A 237 -21.07 -20.04 -15.66
CA ARG A 237 -20.94 -20.01 -17.12
C ARG A 237 -19.62 -20.60 -17.61
N THR A 238 -18.53 -20.37 -16.88
CA THR A 238 -17.18 -20.78 -17.26
C THR A 238 -16.75 -22.13 -16.68
N GLY A 239 -17.57 -22.74 -15.81
CA GLY A 239 -17.34 -24.05 -15.21
C GLY A 239 -16.32 -24.05 -14.07
N VAL A 240 -16.07 -22.89 -13.43
CA VAL A 240 -15.06 -22.75 -12.36
C VAL A 240 -15.67 -22.51 -10.98
N HIS A 241 -16.98 -22.71 -10.83
CA HIS A 241 -17.69 -22.52 -9.56
C HIS A 241 -17.00 -23.17 -8.34
N PRO A 242 -16.53 -24.43 -8.39
CA PRO A 242 -15.85 -25.03 -7.23
C PRO A 242 -14.55 -24.32 -6.84
N ALA A 243 -13.76 -23.87 -7.83
CA ALA A 243 -12.53 -23.13 -7.58
C ALA A 243 -12.83 -21.73 -7.02
N LEU A 244 -13.89 -21.09 -7.51
CA LEU A 244 -14.35 -19.82 -6.94
C LEU A 244 -14.77 -19.97 -5.48
N LEU A 245 -15.54 -20.99 -5.11
CA LEU A 245 -15.94 -21.21 -3.71
C LEU A 245 -14.72 -21.41 -2.79
N GLN A 246 -13.67 -22.11 -3.25
CA GLN A 246 -12.42 -22.24 -2.49
C GLN A 246 -11.76 -20.88 -2.25
N ILE A 247 -11.69 -20.04 -3.29
CA ILE A 247 -11.16 -18.69 -3.20
C ILE A 247 -11.99 -17.84 -2.23
N LEU A 248 -13.33 -17.88 -2.35
CA LEU A 248 -14.23 -17.13 -1.48
C LEU A 248 -14.09 -17.53 -0.01
N ASN A 249 -13.82 -18.80 0.28
CA ASN A 249 -13.59 -19.28 1.64
C ASN A 249 -12.18 -18.99 2.19
N GLY A 250 -11.19 -18.88 1.32
CA GLY A 250 -9.79 -18.73 1.72
C GLY A 250 -9.34 -17.29 1.88
N ALA A 251 -9.93 -16.34 1.13
CA ALA A 251 -9.51 -14.95 1.14
C ALA A 251 -9.85 -14.23 2.46
N GLU A 252 -8.94 -13.37 2.92
CA GLU A 252 -9.21 -12.42 4.00
C GLU A 252 -9.97 -11.22 3.41
N TRP A 253 -11.29 -11.21 3.56
CA TRP A 253 -12.16 -10.17 3.01
C TRP A 253 -12.29 -8.96 3.94
N SER A 254 -12.54 -7.79 3.35
CA SER A 254 -13.06 -6.65 4.11
C SER A 254 -14.41 -6.99 4.74
N GLN A 255 -14.74 -6.35 5.87
CA GLN A 255 -16.02 -6.57 6.56
C GLN A 255 -17.21 -6.35 5.63
N LYS A 256 -17.16 -5.32 4.78
CA LYS A 256 -18.22 -5.01 3.82
C LYS A 256 -18.43 -6.13 2.80
N THR A 257 -17.35 -6.71 2.29
CA THR A 257 -17.41 -7.81 1.33
C THR A 257 -17.88 -9.10 2.01
N HIS A 258 -17.45 -9.34 3.26
CA HIS A 258 -17.93 -10.45 4.08
C HIS A 258 -19.46 -10.35 4.32
N ASP A 259 -19.97 -9.19 4.70
CA ASP A 259 -21.41 -8.95 4.87
C ASP A 259 -22.19 -9.16 3.55
N ALA A 260 -21.60 -8.75 2.43
CA ALA A 260 -22.19 -8.95 1.11
C ALA A 260 -22.26 -10.44 0.72
N LEU A 261 -21.22 -11.23 1.02
CA LEU A 261 -21.22 -12.68 0.85
C LEU A 261 -22.31 -13.35 1.71
N GLY A 262 -22.46 -12.92 2.97
CA GLY A 262 -23.51 -13.41 3.87
C GLY A 262 -24.92 -13.18 3.32
N LYS A 263 -25.18 -12.01 2.71
CA LYS A 263 -26.47 -11.68 2.08
C LYS A 263 -26.76 -12.51 0.82
N LEU A 264 -25.74 -13.06 0.17
CA LEU A 264 -25.92 -13.92 -0.99
C LEU A 264 -26.28 -15.38 -0.62
N GLY A 265 -26.11 -15.75 0.65
CA GLY A 265 -26.45 -17.09 1.13
C GLY A 265 -25.67 -18.21 0.43
N VAL A 266 -24.43 -17.92 0.01
CA VAL A 266 -23.61 -18.88 -0.74
C VAL A 266 -23.32 -20.10 0.15
N PRO A 267 -23.75 -21.32 -0.21
CA PRO A 267 -23.55 -22.51 0.60
C PRO A 267 -22.07 -22.81 0.82
N GLY A 268 -21.67 -23.11 2.05
CA GLY A 268 -20.28 -23.46 2.40
C GLY A 268 -19.36 -22.27 2.69
N LEU A 269 -19.86 -21.04 2.62
CA LEU A 269 -19.19 -19.86 3.19
C LEU A 269 -19.47 -19.82 4.69
N HIS A 270 -18.59 -20.47 5.46
CA HIS A 270 -18.61 -20.35 6.91
C HIS A 270 -17.93 -19.04 7.31
N PRO A 271 -18.56 -18.22 8.17
CA PRO A 271 -17.84 -17.15 8.84
C PRO A 271 -16.66 -17.79 9.55
N LYS A 272 -15.42 -17.42 9.20
CA LYS A 272 -14.32 -17.63 10.14
C LYS A 272 -14.66 -16.76 11.33
N ASP A 273 -15.04 -17.38 12.45
CA ASP A 273 -15.27 -16.67 13.71
C ASP A 273 -14.03 -15.82 14.02
N THR A 274 -14.11 -14.52 13.72
CA THR A 274 -13.15 -13.51 14.17
C THR A 274 -13.45 -13.06 15.59
N SER A 275 -14.28 -13.82 16.32
CA SER A 275 -14.56 -13.59 17.73
C SER A 275 -13.23 -13.46 18.49
N PRO A 276 -12.96 -12.29 19.11
CA PRO A 276 -11.76 -12.13 19.92
C PRO A 276 -11.81 -13.19 21.01
N THR A 277 -10.76 -14.00 21.10
CA THR A 277 -10.58 -14.92 22.23
C THR A 277 -10.74 -14.07 23.50
N PRO A 278 -11.72 -14.36 24.38
CA PRO A 278 -11.87 -13.61 25.61
C PRO A 278 -10.57 -13.76 26.39
N MET A 279 -9.86 -12.64 26.57
CA MET A 279 -8.68 -12.58 27.43
C MET A 279 -9.13 -13.04 28.81
N ALA A 280 -8.66 -14.22 29.22
CA ALA A 280 -8.87 -14.71 30.57
C ALA A 280 -8.25 -13.69 31.54
N GLY A 281 -9.10 -13.18 32.45
CA GLY A 281 -8.70 -12.25 33.52
C GLY A 281 -7.90 -12.91 34.63
#